data_AF-A0A351IZK8-F1
#
_entry.id   AF-A0A351IZK8-F1
#
_cell.length_a   1.000
_cell.length_b   1.000
_cell.length_c   1.000
_cell.angle_alpha   90.00
_cell.angle_beta   90.00
_cell.angle_gamma   90.00
#
_symmetry.space_group_name_H-M   'P 1'
#
loop_
_entity.id
_entity.type
_entity.pdbx_description
1 polymer ?
#
loop_
_entity_poly.entity_id
_entity_poly.type
_entity_poly.pdbx_seq_one_letter_code
_entity_poly.pdbx_strand_id
1 'polypeptide(L)'
;MFHAQIAESEGAFNLQDVTTEECQKLIVRHPHIFGDTEAKTAETVLENWDAIKKKTKGQTSVSDSLEGVSPALPAPMRAIKLQKKAKDYYGNTKQDSFVLIRDIIHNDKKPL
;
A
#
# COMPACT_ATOMS: atom_id res chain seq x y z
N MET A 1 -0.31 -4.87 21.61
CA MET A 1 0.19 -5.06 22.98
C MET A 1 1.19 -6.20 23.06
N PHE A 2 0.80 -7.48 22.94
CA PHE A 2 1.74 -8.61 23.02
C PHE A 2 2.97 -8.50 22.11
N HIS A 3 2.80 -8.22 20.82
CA HIS A 3 3.93 -8.05 19.89
C HIS A 3 4.87 -6.88 20.26
N ALA A 4 4.33 -5.78 20.80
CA ALA A 4 5.14 -4.63 21.22
C ALA A 4 5.96 -4.97 22.48
N GLN A 5 5.42 -5.79 23.38
CA GLN A 5 6.11 -6.21 24.60
C GLN A 5 7.20 -7.25 24.33
N ILE A 6 7.00 -8.12 23.33
CA ILE A 6 8.06 -9.02 22.83
C ILE A 6 9.18 -8.19 22.19
N ALA A 7 8.84 -7.25 21.30
CA ALA A 7 9.81 -6.38 20.64
C ALA A 7 10.59 -5.49 21.64
N GLU A 8 9.93 -5.02 22.70
CA GLU A 8 10.57 -4.27 23.78
C GLU A 8 11.59 -5.12 24.55
N SER A 9 11.27 -6.40 24.80
CA SER A 9 12.18 -7.36 25.46
C SER A 9 13.41 -7.65 24.60
N GLU A 10 13.28 -7.56 23.28
CA GLU A 10 14.37 -7.69 22.30
C GLU A 10 15.11 -6.37 22.05
N GLY A 11 14.71 -5.27 22.71
CA GLY A 11 15.31 -3.94 22.55
C GLY A 11 15.04 -3.29 21.19
N ALA A 12 14.03 -3.75 20.44
CA ALA A 12 13.73 -3.27 19.10
C ALA A 12 12.88 -1.99 19.09
N PHE A 13 11.68 -2.04 19.68
CA PHE A 13 10.77 -0.90 19.82
C PHE A 13 9.74 -1.18 20.92
N ASN A 14 9.20 -0.13 21.53
CA ASN A 14 8.17 -0.23 22.55
C ASN A 14 6.80 0.24 22.01
N LEU A 15 5.78 0.20 22.87
CA LEU A 15 4.43 0.61 22.49
C LEU A 15 4.32 2.10 22.13
N GLN A 16 5.09 2.96 22.80
CA GLN A 16 5.10 4.40 22.56
C GLN A 16 5.66 4.71 21.15
N ASP A 17 6.64 3.94 20.69
CA ASP A 17 7.20 4.07 19.35
C ASP A 17 6.14 3.76 18.29
N VAL A 18 5.39 2.67 18.47
CA VAL A 18 4.31 2.26 17.55
C VAL A 18 3.20 3.31 17.48
N THR A 19 2.75 3.83 18.62
CA THR A 19 1.69 4.85 18.65
C THR A 19 2.17 6.16 18.04
N THR A 20 3.41 6.55 18.29
CA THR A 20 4.02 7.76 17.72
C THR A 20 4.13 7.65 16.20
N GLU A 21 4.63 6.52 15.68
CA GLU A 21 4.77 6.30 14.24
C GLU A 21 3.40 6.30 13.53
N GLU A 22 2.40 5.61 14.09
CA GLU A 22 1.06 5.60 13.49
C GLU A 22 0.41 6.98 13.51
N CYS A 23 0.58 7.77 14.59
CA CYS A 23 0.13 9.16 14.63
C CYS A 23 0.81 10.03 13.56
N GLN A 24 2.14 9.97 13.44
CA GLN A 24 2.88 10.74 12.43
C GLN A 24 2.46 10.36 11.01
N LYS A 25 2.28 9.07 10.74
CA LYS A 25 1.83 8.55 9.45
C LYS A 25 0.42 9.00 9.09
N LEU A 26 -0.49 9.10 10.06
CA LEU A 26 -1.83 9.63 9.86
C LEU A 26 -1.80 11.12 9.53
N ILE A 27 -0.95 11.89 10.21
CA ILE A 27 -0.76 13.34 9.95
C ILE A 27 -0.24 13.55 8.53
N VAL A 28 0.83 12.83 8.15
CA VAL A 28 1.47 12.98 6.83
C VAL A 28 0.53 12.61 5.68
N ARG A 29 -0.31 11.59 5.86
CA ARG A 29 -1.19 11.10 4.79
C ARG A 29 -2.57 11.78 4.74
N HIS A 30 -2.95 12.54 5.76
CA HIS A 30 -4.15 13.41 5.74
C HIS A 30 -3.78 14.90 5.75
N PRO A 31 -3.10 15.42 4.72
CA PRO A 31 -2.74 16.84 4.65
C PRO A 31 -3.96 17.77 4.54
N HIS A 32 -5.16 17.23 4.28
CA HIS A 32 -6.41 17.99 4.25
C HIS A 32 -7.07 18.18 5.63
N ILE A 33 -6.63 17.42 6.64
CA ILE A 33 -7.11 17.57 8.02
C ILE A 33 -6.06 18.33 8.84
N PHE A 34 -4.78 18.03 8.62
CA PHE A 34 -3.68 18.51 9.45
C PHE A 34 -2.73 19.52 8.76
N GLY A 35 -3.03 19.92 7.53
CA GLY A 35 -2.20 20.86 6.76
C GLY A 35 -3.05 21.75 5.85
N ASP A 36 -2.40 22.37 4.85
CA ASP A 36 -3.01 23.41 4.01
C ASP A 36 -3.62 22.88 2.69
N THR A 37 -3.67 21.55 2.49
CA THR A 37 -4.14 20.97 1.22
C THR A 37 -5.66 20.85 1.21
N GLU A 38 -6.36 21.65 0.42
CA GLU A 38 -7.81 21.47 0.23
C GLU A 38 -8.11 20.24 -0.63
N ALA A 39 -8.83 19.27 -0.07
CA ALA A 39 -9.45 18.18 -0.81
C ALA A 39 -10.97 18.29 -0.65
N LYS A 40 -11.65 18.67 -1.74
CA LYS A 40 -13.09 19.02 -1.72
C LYS A 40 -14.00 17.80 -1.85
N THR A 41 -13.47 16.65 -2.26
CA THR A 41 -14.23 15.40 -2.44
C THR A 41 -13.50 14.20 -1.84
N ALA A 42 -14.27 13.16 -1.51
CA ALA A 42 -13.73 11.91 -0.98
C ALA A 42 -12.81 11.19 -1.99
N GLU A 43 -13.07 11.32 -3.30
CA GLU A 43 -12.19 10.75 -4.32
C GLU A 43 -10.81 11.42 -4.29
N THR A 44 -10.75 12.75 -4.24
CA THR A 44 -9.47 13.49 -4.20
C THR A 44 -8.69 13.18 -2.93
N VAL A 45 -9.37 12.98 -1.79
CA VAL A 45 -8.72 12.51 -0.55
C VAL A 45 -8.08 11.15 -0.74
N LEU A 46 -8.78 10.21 -1.36
CA LEU A 46 -8.30 8.84 -1.57
C LEU A 46 -7.12 8.80 -2.54
N GLU A 47 -7.15 9.60 -3.60
CA GLU A 47 -6.05 9.74 -4.57
C GLU A 47 -4.79 10.31 -3.90
N ASN A 48 -4.93 11.40 -3.14
CA ASN A 48 -3.84 11.99 -2.37
C ASN A 48 -3.26 11.00 -1.35
N TRP A 49 -4.13 10.26 -0.66
CA TRP A 49 -3.73 9.23 0.29
C TRP A 49 -2.90 8.12 -0.37
N ASP A 50 -3.39 7.57 -1.49
CA ASP A 50 -2.70 6.49 -2.19
C ASP A 50 -1.37 7.00 -2.82
N ALA A 51 -1.32 8.25 -3.30
CA ALA A 51 -0.09 8.89 -3.80
C ALA A 51 0.97 9.08 -2.70
N ILE A 52 0.60 9.66 -1.55
CA ILE A 52 1.51 9.87 -0.42
C ILE A 52 1.98 8.52 0.11
N LYS A 53 1.09 7.54 0.22
CA LYS A 53 1.41 6.18 0.67
C LYS A 53 2.43 5.50 -0.24
N LYS A 54 2.34 5.65 -1.56
CA LYS A 54 3.35 5.13 -2.51
C LYS A 54 4.71 5.79 -2.28
N LYS A 55 4.73 7.12 -2.16
CA LYS A 55 5.95 7.90 -1.89
C LYS A 55 6.62 7.50 -0.57
N THR A 56 5.87 7.39 0.52
CA THR A 56 6.41 7.02 1.84
C THR A 56 6.93 5.58 1.87
N LYS A 57 6.34 4.66 1.09
CA LYS A 57 6.80 3.27 1.03
C LYS A 57 8.00 3.05 0.09
N GLY A 58 8.50 4.09 -0.58
CA GLY A 58 9.59 3.97 -1.54
C GLY A 58 9.25 3.06 -2.74
N GLN A 59 7.98 2.88 -3.05
CA GLN A 59 7.55 2.03 -4.16
C GLN A 59 7.76 2.78 -5.47
N THR A 60 8.87 2.50 -6.15
CA THR A 60 9.25 3.16 -7.41
C THR A 60 8.87 2.31 -8.63
N SER A 61 8.79 0.99 -8.50
CA SER A 61 8.43 0.07 -9.59
C SER A 61 7.09 -0.65 -9.42
N VAL A 62 6.61 -1.24 -10.51
CA VAL A 62 5.44 -2.14 -10.54
C VAL A 62 5.68 -3.37 -9.71
N SER A 63 6.89 -3.95 -9.80
CA SER A 63 7.27 -5.14 -9.03
C SER A 63 7.19 -4.85 -7.54
N ASP A 64 7.74 -3.73 -7.06
CA ASP A 64 7.70 -3.36 -5.63
C ASP A 64 6.28 -3.15 -5.12
N SER A 65 5.43 -2.60 -5.98
CA SER A 65 4.01 -2.44 -5.69
C SER A 65 3.34 -3.81 -5.59
N LEU A 66 3.52 -4.70 -6.56
CA LEU A 66 2.88 -6.03 -6.60
C LEU A 66 3.40 -6.98 -5.52
N GLU A 67 4.71 -7.01 -5.27
CA GLU A 67 5.37 -7.79 -4.20
C GLU A 67 4.85 -7.37 -2.82
N GLY A 68 4.44 -6.11 -2.64
CA GLY A 68 3.77 -5.65 -1.43
C GLY A 68 2.36 -6.23 -1.20
N VAL A 69 1.86 -7.17 -2.01
CA VAL A 69 0.63 -7.94 -1.74
C VAL A 69 0.99 -9.25 -1.08
N SER A 70 0.66 -9.40 0.21
CA SER A 70 0.98 -10.62 0.97
C SER A 70 0.38 -11.88 0.34
N PRO A 71 1.17 -12.96 0.20
CA PRO A 71 0.70 -14.25 -0.29
C PRO A 71 -0.21 -14.97 0.71
N ALA A 72 -0.18 -14.58 2.00
CA ALA A 72 -1.02 -15.16 3.06
C ALA A 72 -2.48 -14.67 3.02
N LEU A 73 -2.81 -13.73 2.13
CA LEU A 73 -4.18 -13.26 1.96
C LEU A 73 -5.04 -14.33 1.27
N PRO A 74 -6.33 -14.49 1.67
CA PRO A 74 -7.26 -15.35 0.95
C PRO A 74 -7.29 -15.00 -0.55
N ALA A 75 -7.35 -16.04 -1.39
CA ALA A 75 -7.28 -15.92 -2.85
C ALA A 75 -8.12 -14.76 -3.45
N PRO A 76 -9.42 -14.58 -3.10
CA PRO A 76 -10.21 -13.49 -3.68
C PRO A 76 -9.71 -12.10 -3.26
N MET A 77 -9.28 -11.93 -2.00
CA MET A 77 -8.74 -10.66 -1.51
C MET A 77 -7.39 -10.34 -2.15
N ARG A 78 -6.56 -11.36 -2.36
CA ARG A 78 -5.28 -11.23 -3.05
C ARG A 78 -5.50 -10.80 -4.51
N ALA A 79 -6.44 -11.45 -5.20
CA ALA A 79 -6.79 -11.11 -6.58
C ALA A 79 -7.24 -9.65 -6.72
N ILE A 80 -8.16 -9.20 -5.87
CA ILE A 80 -8.66 -7.81 -5.89
C ILE A 80 -7.52 -6.80 -5.63
N LYS A 81 -6.62 -7.08 -4.68
CA LYS A 81 -5.48 -6.20 -4.41
C LYS A 81 -4.48 -6.15 -5.56
N LEU A 82 -4.21 -7.28 -6.22
CA LEU A 82 -3.36 -7.33 -7.41
C LEU A 82 -4.00 -6.55 -8.56
N GLN A 83 -5.30 -6.71 -8.80
CA GLN A 83 -6.04 -5.92 -9.80
C GLN A 83 -5.95 -4.42 -9.54
N LYS A 84 -6.17 -4.00 -8.30
CA LYS A 84 -6.08 -2.58 -7.93
C LYS A 84 -4.69 -2.02 -8.23
N LYS A 85 -3.63 -2.74 -7.85
CA LYS A 85 -2.24 -2.28 -8.09
C LYS A 85 -1.83 -2.32 -9.56
N ALA A 86 -2.29 -3.31 -10.33
CA ALA A 86 -2.03 -3.38 -11.77
C ALA A 86 -2.71 -2.24 -12.53
N LYS A 87 -3.96 -1.91 -12.16
CA LYS A 87 -4.72 -0.78 -12.74
C LYS A 87 -3.99 0.55 -12.60
N ASP A 88 -3.37 0.78 -11.44
CA ASP A 88 -2.63 2.02 -11.17
C ASP A 88 -1.46 2.27 -12.13
N TYR A 89 -0.98 1.24 -12.84
CA TYR A 89 0.18 1.36 -13.75
C TYR A 89 -0.18 1.17 -15.22
N TYR A 90 -1.05 0.21 -15.55
CA TYR A 90 -1.35 -0.15 -16.95
C TYR A 90 -2.64 0.46 -17.52
N GLY A 91 -3.40 1.21 -16.71
CA GLY A 91 -4.65 1.85 -17.16
C GLY A 91 -5.89 0.95 -17.08
N ASN A 92 -7.04 1.50 -17.49
CA ASN A 92 -8.38 0.98 -17.14
C ASN A 92 -8.98 -0.02 -18.14
N THR A 93 -8.20 -0.62 -19.04
CA THR A 93 -8.70 -1.62 -19.99
C THR A 93 -8.95 -2.95 -19.27
N LYS A 94 -10.23 -3.33 -19.17
CA LYS A 94 -10.70 -4.54 -18.47
C LYS A 94 -10.01 -5.83 -18.95
N GLN A 95 -9.62 -5.89 -20.22
CA GLN A 95 -8.97 -7.05 -20.83
C GLN A 95 -7.53 -7.25 -20.33
N ASP A 96 -6.82 -6.15 -20.08
CA ASP A 96 -5.38 -6.20 -19.82
C ASP A 96 -5.09 -6.62 -18.37
N SER A 97 -5.87 -6.13 -17.40
CA SER A 97 -5.69 -6.47 -15.98
C SER A 97 -5.83 -7.97 -15.65
N PHE A 98 -6.74 -8.70 -16.31
CA PHE A 98 -6.91 -10.14 -16.11
C PHE A 98 -5.77 -10.96 -16.75
N VAL A 99 -5.36 -10.57 -17.95
CA VAL A 99 -4.23 -11.20 -18.66
C VAL A 99 -2.92 -10.97 -17.89
N LEU A 100 -2.71 -9.76 -17.36
CA LEU A 100 -1.53 -9.41 -16.56
C LEU A 100 -1.43 -10.22 -15.25
N ILE A 101 -2.54 -10.38 -14.53
CA ILE A 101 -2.54 -11.17 -13.29
C ILE A 101 -2.29 -12.64 -13.59
N ARG A 102 -2.88 -13.18 -14.68
CA ARG A 102 -2.57 -14.52 -15.14
C ARG A 102 -1.07 -14.67 -15.42
N ASP A 103 -0.48 -13.71 -16.13
CA ASP A 103 0.94 -13.77 -16.51
C ASP A 103 1.88 -13.62 -15.30
N ILE A 104 1.53 -12.80 -14.31
CA ILE A 104 2.27 -12.68 -13.04
C ILE A 104 2.17 -13.96 -12.20
N ILE A 105 1.00 -14.63 -12.18
CA ILE A 105 0.78 -15.84 -11.39
C ILE A 105 1.42 -17.09 -12.05
N HIS A 106 1.47 -17.14 -13.39
CA HIS A 106 1.90 -18.35 -14.12
C HIS A 106 3.34 -18.30 -14.64
N ASN A 107 3.99 -17.13 -14.72
CA ASN A 107 5.25 -17.03 -15.49
C ASN A 107 6.48 -16.57 -14.70
N ASP A 108 6.41 -16.25 -13.40
CA ASP A 108 7.57 -15.80 -12.58
C ASP A 108 8.46 -14.72 -13.24
N LYS A 109 7.97 -14.02 -14.26
CA LYS A 109 8.72 -12.99 -14.96
C LYS A 109 8.46 -11.67 -14.27
N LYS A 110 9.42 -11.29 -13.43
CA LYS A 110 9.52 -9.98 -12.80
C LYS A 110 9.37 -8.89 -13.88
N PRO A 111 8.29 -8.07 -13.85
CA PRO A 111 8.19 -6.96 -14.78
C PRO A 111 9.21 -5.88 -14.37
N LEU A 112 9.98 -5.40 -15.35
CA LEU A 112 10.96 -4.31 -15.24
C LEU A 112 10.31 -3.02 -14.70
#